data_AF-A0A928ZF10-F1
#
_entry.id   AF-A0A928ZF10-F1
#
_cell.length_a   1.000
_cell.length_b   1.000
_cell.length_c   1.000
_cell.angle_alpha   90.00
_cell.angle_beta   90.00
_cell.angle_gamma   90.00
#
_symmetry.space_group_name_H-M   'P 1'
#
loop_
_entity.id
_entity.type
_entity.pdbx_description
1 polymer ?
#
loop_
_entity_poly.entity_id
_entity_poly.type
_entity_poly.pdbx_seq_one_letter_code
_entity_poly.pdbx_strand_id
1 'polypeptide(L)'
;MEEHFTERFKDELFGEANVTCYVFKSRINGKSVKETRETIQREFFKNNMAVLFSVNGQVHGHYTSEFITRSLKLNLLKSHILIHVDCTEMDYNFRKELFMASRDRLKGGEESTSLRRFLARKLGNKRSRLSEIEKRRKASLSVDSGDTKQLLKDFTKSLPMNSELLKLLDQTFKLDKKKDKPKEDQKQKKEKKTEEKEPFKPERFPSFLKIRAKNDGEKEVAKIPLGGEKNILFDTDVENHYLHRIDEPGDLKVGLLDYRSNNTQGGDAPGPIDKIKDLLNVNESSPQDGTIKINFSPTKNAKVGDAIKMKVTLTGAGREFEEIFWVKVSEPKTNNTTTPKPKKVDEEDLGLPEFKLVYKDEKEGFLTWDKLSEASIDMDWQKVMYPMASGDTLQEIYINMDSNVLRNFKSKLKDQDQLNVADRKYIASVYFHTLFLYTITKNRRYEINRKDKDGQPEPVDVGTYLQDIFESYYSEFILNFGGMEELMASLEE
;
A
#
# COMPACT_ATOMS: atom_id res chain seq x y z
N MET A 1 10.08 -15.54 7.11
CA MET A 1 9.16 -14.44 7.46
C MET A 1 9.99 -13.19 7.70
N GLU A 2 9.52 -12.01 7.28
CA GLU A 2 10.16 -10.71 7.54
C GLU A 2 9.59 -10.09 8.81
N GLU A 3 8.26 -10.00 8.86
CA GLU A 3 7.54 -9.33 9.94
C GLU A 3 6.15 -9.97 10.04
N HIS A 4 5.58 -10.01 11.24
CA HIS A 4 4.15 -10.28 11.41
C HIS A 4 3.60 -9.49 12.59
N PHE A 5 2.32 -9.17 12.52
CA PHE A 5 1.61 -8.40 13.53
C PHE A 5 0.11 -8.65 13.46
N THR A 6 -0.60 -8.32 14.53
CA THR A 6 -2.05 -8.45 14.62
C THR A 6 -2.68 -7.10 14.94
N GLU A 7 -3.80 -6.82 14.27
CA GLU A 7 -4.68 -5.70 14.60
C GLU A 7 -6.00 -6.28 15.12
N ARG A 8 -6.37 -5.89 16.34
CA ARG A 8 -7.65 -6.24 16.97
C ARG A 8 -8.65 -5.14 16.68
N PHE A 9 -9.67 -5.46 15.89
CA PHE A 9 -10.72 -4.52 15.51
C PHE A 9 -11.99 -4.75 16.30
N LYS A 10 -12.53 -3.67 16.88
CA LYS A 10 -13.83 -3.65 17.55
C LYS A 10 -14.70 -2.61 16.86
N ASP A 11 -15.77 -3.04 16.20
CA ASP A 11 -16.65 -2.19 15.41
C ASP A 11 -18.11 -2.65 15.54
N GLU A 12 -19.04 -1.70 15.66
CA GLU A 12 -20.49 -1.96 15.71
C GLU A 12 -21.02 -2.81 14.55
N LEU A 13 -20.31 -2.83 13.41
CA LEU A 13 -20.71 -3.58 12.22
C LEU A 13 -20.67 -5.10 12.41
N PHE A 14 -19.62 -5.62 13.05
CA PHE A 14 -19.34 -7.06 13.11
C PHE A 14 -18.93 -7.55 14.49
N GLY A 15 -18.91 -6.68 15.50
CA GLY A 15 -18.42 -6.98 16.83
C GLY A 15 -16.89 -6.93 16.84
N GLU A 16 -16.25 -8.09 16.91
CA GLU A 16 -14.81 -8.20 17.14
C GLU A 16 -14.12 -9.14 16.15
N ALA A 17 -12.95 -8.74 15.67
CA ALA A 17 -12.14 -9.54 14.76
C ALA A 17 -10.65 -9.27 14.92
N ASN A 18 -9.85 -10.34 14.95
CA ASN A 18 -8.39 -10.24 14.92
C ASN A 18 -7.90 -10.40 13.48
N VAL A 19 -7.04 -9.49 13.04
CA VAL A 19 -6.45 -9.53 11.70
C VAL A 19 -4.94 -9.61 11.82
N THR A 20 -4.40 -10.78 11.52
CA THR A 20 -2.96 -11.04 11.54
C THR A 20 -2.39 -10.94 10.13
N CYS A 21 -1.38 -10.11 9.97
CA CYS A 21 -0.66 -9.96 8.70
C CYS A 21 0.71 -10.60 8.81
N TYR A 22 1.00 -11.57 7.94
CA TYR A 22 2.30 -12.21 7.82
C TYR A 22 3.00 -11.68 6.57
N VAL A 23 4.10 -10.96 6.76
CA VAL A 23 4.91 -10.38 5.69
C VAL A 23 6.15 -11.23 5.47
N PHE A 24 6.35 -11.70 4.25
CA PHE A 24 7.50 -12.49 3.84
C PHE A 24 8.59 -11.60 3.24
N LYS A 25 9.85 -12.01 3.41
CA LYS A 25 11.01 -11.32 2.86
C LYS A 25 10.94 -11.31 1.33
N SER A 26 11.38 -10.22 0.71
CA SER A 26 11.50 -10.09 -0.75
C SER A 26 12.40 -11.16 -1.37
N ARG A 27 13.45 -11.58 -0.65
CA ARG A 27 14.43 -12.58 -1.08
C ARG A 27 14.80 -13.48 0.10
N ILE A 28 14.77 -14.80 -0.11
CA ILE A 28 15.30 -15.79 0.84
C ILE A 28 16.78 -16.00 0.52
N ASN A 29 17.64 -16.15 1.53
CA ASN A 29 19.07 -16.39 1.33
C ASN A 29 19.30 -17.58 0.38
N GLY A 30 20.10 -17.35 -0.67
CA GLY A 30 20.42 -18.36 -1.68
C GLY A 30 19.34 -18.60 -2.74
N LYS A 31 18.25 -17.82 -2.77
CA LYS A 31 17.21 -17.88 -3.80
C LYS A 31 17.03 -16.55 -4.51
N SER A 32 16.67 -16.58 -5.79
CA SER A 32 16.17 -15.42 -6.54
C SER A 32 14.81 -14.94 -6.00
N VAL A 33 14.38 -13.75 -6.42
CA VAL A 33 13.04 -13.24 -6.06
C VAL A 33 11.94 -14.12 -6.67
N LYS A 34 12.10 -14.55 -7.92
CA LYS A 34 11.21 -15.50 -8.58
C LYS A 34 11.05 -16.81 -7.80
N GLU A 35 12.16 -17.45 -7.42
CA GLU A 35 12.13 -18.70 -6.65
C GLU A 35 11.57 -18.49 -5.23
N THR A 36 11.88 -17.35 -4.62
CA THR A 36 11.33 -16.95 -3.31
C THR A 36 9.82 -16.85 -3.41
N ARG A 37 9.31 -16.14 -4.41
CA ARG A 37 7.88 -15.99 -4.69
C ARG A 37 7.20 -17.34 -4.93
N GLU A 38 7.77 -18.18 -5.79
CA GLU A 38 7.22 -19.51 -6.10
C GLU A 38 7.22 -20.42 -4.86
N THR A 39 8.27 -20.35 -4.03
CA THR A 39 8.31 -21.07 -2.75
C THR A 39 7.20 -20.56 -1.83
N ILE A 40 7.10 -19.25 -1.63
CA ILE A 40 6.07 -18.64 -0.77
C ILE A 40 4.67 -19.04 -1.26
N GLN A 41 4.41 -18.93 -2.56
CA GLN A 41 3.11 -19.25 -3.14
C GLN A 41 2.73 -20.71 -2.91
N ARG A 42 3.67 -21.64 -3.15
CA ARG A 42 3.44 -23.08 -2.95
C ARG A 42 3.20 -23.45 -1.49
N GLU A 43 3.99 -22.90 -0.57
CA GLU A 43 3.91 -23.26 0.85
C GLU A 43 2.73 -22.58 1.57
N PHE A 44 2.44 -21.31 1.25
CA PHE A 44 1.54 -20.46 2.05
C PHE A 44 0.27 -19.99 1.31
N PHE A 45 0.25 -19.97 -0.03
CA PHE A 45 -0.87 -19.46 -0.84
C PHE A 45 -1.52 -20.58 -1.64
N LYS A 46 -1.87 -21.68 -0.96
CA LYS A 46 -2.63 -22.77 -1.58
C LYS A 46 -3.89 -22.20 -2.22
N ASN A 47 -4.16 -22.57 -3.47
CA ASN A 47 -5.30 -22.08 -4.27
C ASN A 47 -5.37 -20.55 -4.37
N ASN A 48 -4.23 -19.85 -4.39
CA ASN A 48 -4.14 -18.39 -4.47
C ASN A 48 -4.86 -17.65 -3.33
N MET A 49 -5.07 -18.31 -2.19
CA MET A 49 -5.64 -17.69 -1.00
C MET A 49 -4.62 -16.73 -0.38
N ALA A 50 -4.88 -15.43 -0.47
CA ALA A 50 -4.02 -14.38 0.07
C ALA A 50 -4.59 -13.73 1.33
N VAL A 51 -5.92 -13.78 1.48
CA VAL A 51 -6.65 -13.41 2.70
C VAL A 51 -7.48 -14.60 3.13
N LEU A 52 -7.30 -15.08 4.36
CA LEU A 52 -8.00 -16.23 4.92
C LEU A 52 -9.00 -15.75 5.97
N PHE A 53 -10.22 -16.25 5.93
CA PHE A 53 -11.23 -16.02 6.96
C PHE A 53 -11.45 -17.31 7.74
N SER A 54 -11.31 -17.27 9.06
CA SER A 54 -11.47 -18.46 9.90
C SER A 54 -12.50 -18.31 11.00
N VAL A 55 -13.03 -19.44 11.44
CA VAL A 55 -13.84 -19.56 12.67
C VAL A 55 -13.30 -20.75 13.45
N ASN A 56 -12.94 -20.55 14.73
CA ASN A 56 -12.32 -21.57 15.59
C ASN A 56 -11.09 -22.23 14.91
N GLY A 57 -10.26 -21.42 14.24
CA GLY A 57 -9.07 -21.89 13.54
C GLY A 57 -9.30 -22.64 12.22
N GLN A 58 -10.56 -22.87 11.81
CA GLN A 58 -10.88 -23.49 10.53
C GLN A 58 -11.14 -22.42 9.47
N VAL A 59 -10.62 -22.59 8.25
CA VAL A 59 -10.87 -21.66 7.13
C VAL A 59 -12.28 -21.86 6.59
N HIS A 60 -13.01 -20.76 6.43
CA HIS A 60 -14.41 -20.71 5.96
C HIS A 60 -14.60 -19.79 4.73
N GLY A 61 -13.54 -19.20 4.21
CA GLY A 61 -13.54 -18.40 2.99
C GLY A 61 -12.22 -17.68 2.79
N HIS A 62 -12.05 -17.08 1.61
CA HIS A 62 -10.81 -16.39 1.27
C HIS A 62 -11.03 -15.24 0.28
N TYR A 63 -10.04 -14.34 0.20
CA TYR A 63 -9.81 -13.49 -0.95
C TYR A 63 -8.48 -13.83 -1.63
N THR A 64 -8.40 -13.51 -2.91
CA THR A 64 -7.17 -13.63 -3.71
C THR A 64 -6.30 -12.37 -3.59
N SER A 65 -5.14 -12.37 -4.23
CA SER A 65 -4.19 -11.26 -4.27
C SER A 65 -4.76 -9.97 -4.91
N GLU A 66 -5.91 -10.07 -5.60
CA GLU A 66 -6.67 -8.93 -6.09
C GLU A 66 -7.03 -7.96 -4.95
N PHE A 67 -7.36 -8.47 -3.76
CA PHE A 67 -7.70 -7.61 -2.62
C PHE A 67 -6.51 -6.73 -2.23
N ILE A 68 -5.30 -7.28 -2.21
CA ILE A 68 -4.07 -6.56 -1.85
C ILE A 68 -3.74 -5.48 -2.90
N THR A 69 -3.88 -5.81 -4.18
CA THR A 69 -3.53 -4.89 -5.28
C THR A 69 -4.59 -3.82 -5.54
N ARG A 70 -5.88 -4.18 -5.62
CA ARG A 70 -6.97 -3.24 -5.95
C ARG A 70 -7.52 -2.53 -4.71
N SER A 71 -7.75 -3.27 -3.62
CA SER A 71 -8.39 -2.70 -2.43
C SER A 71 -7.37 -2.03 -1.50
N LEU A 72 -6.23 -2.68 -1.23
CA LEU A 72 -5.18 -2.11 -0.37
C LEU A 72 -4.20 -1.18 -1.11
N LYS A 73 -4.06 -1.35 -2.44
CA LYS A 73 -3.12 -0.61 -3.29
C LYS A 73 -1.64 -0.85 -2.96
N LEU A 74 -1.33 -2.05 -2.48
CA LEU A 74 0.00 -2.48 -2.00
C LEU A 74 0.61 -3.50 -2.96
N ASN A 75 0.95 -3.05 -4.17
CA ASN A 75 1.31 -3.93 -5.28
C ASN A 75 2.62 -4.71 -5.02
N LEU A 76 3.59 -4.13 -4.30
CA LEU A 76 4.85 -4.82 -3.98
C LEU A 76 4.66 -5.95 -2.98
N LEU A 77 3.65 -5.83 -2.11
CA LEU A 77 3.32 -6.85 -1.13
C LEU A 77 2.47 -8.00 -1.70
N LYS A 78 1.92 -7.91 -2.92
CA LYS A 78 0.88 -8.84 -3.44
C LYS A 78 1.22 -10.34 -3.34
N SER A 79 2.49 -10.69 -3.46
CA SER A 79 2.99 -12.09 -3.39
C SER A 79 3.80 -12.38 -2.13
N HIS A 80 3.85 -11.43 -1.19
CA HIS A 80 4.68 -11.46 0.00
C HIS A 80 3.88 -11.18 1.27
N ILE A 81 2.55 -11.18 1.21
CA ILE A 81 1.70 -10.99 2.38
C ILE A 81 0.57 -12.02 2.43
N LEU A 82 0.45 -12.70 3.56
CA LEU A 82 -0.71 -13.51 3.91
C LEU A 82 -1.47 -12.80 5.02
N ILE A 83 -2.76 -12.56 4.81
CA ILE A 83 -3.63 -11.93 5.80
C ILE A 83 -4.57 -12.99 6.35
N HIS A 84 -4.67 -13.09 7.67
CA HIS A 84 -5.58 -14.00 8.35
C HIS A 84 -6.55 -13.18 9.20
N VAL A 85 -7.85 -13.34 8.93
CA VAL A 85 -8.95 -12.71 9.64
C VAL A 85 -9.64 -13.79 10.48
N ASP A 86 -9.45 -13.71 11.80
CA ASP A 86 -10.16 -14.56 12.74
C ASP A 86 -11.53 -13.95 13.07
N CYS A 87 -12.58 -14.62 12.59
CA CYS A 87 -13.98 -14.22 12.73
C CYS A 87 -14.66 -14.92 13.92
N THR A 88 -13.91 -15.54 14.83
CA THR A 88 -14.47 -16.32 15.94
C THR A 88 -15.32 -15.47 16.88
N GLU A 89 -14.85 -14.26 17.19
CA GLU A 89 -15.49 -13.31 18.12
C GLU A 89 -16.46 -12.34 17.42
N MET A 90 -16.70 -12.51 16.12
CA MET A 90 -17.69 -11.70 15.40
C MET A 90 -19.11 -12.01 15.87
N ASP A 91 -19.98 -11.02 15.74
CA ASP A 91 -21.40 -11.16 16.07
C ASP A 91 -22.02 -12.34 15.31
N TYR A 92 -22.83 -13.13 16.02
CA TYR A 92 -23.38 -14.38 15.49
C TYR A 92 -24.15 -14.18 14.18
N ASN A 93 -25.00 -13.15 14.11
CA ASN A 93 -25.80 -12.84 12.92
C ASN A 93 -24.92 -12.42 11.75
N PHE A 94 -23.90 -11.58 12.00
CA PHE A 94 -22.95 -11.17 10.97
C PHE A 94 -22.18 -12.37 10.43
N ARG A 95 -21.67 -13.23 11.32
CA ARG A 95 -20.95 -14.46 10.95
C ARG A 95 -21.80 -15.42 10.13
N LYS A 96 -23.09 -15.56 10.48
CA LYS A 96 -24.05 -16.40 9.75
C LYS A 96 -24.27 -15.90 8.31
N GLU A 97 -24.30 -14.59 8.09
CA GLU A 97 -24.46 -14.00 6.76
C GLU A 97 -23.14 -13.85 6.00
N LEU A 98 -22.00 -13.99 6.67
CA LEU A 98 -20.67 -13.94 6.05
C LEU A 98 -20.26 -15.26 5.38
N PHE A 99 -20.63 -16.41 5.96
CA PHE A 99 -20.12 -17.72 5.55
C PHE A 99 -21.16 -18.63 4.89
N MET A 100 -20.73 -19.38 3.88
CA MET A 100 -21.51 -20.45 3.27
C MET A 100 -21.22 -21.80 3.97
N ALA A 101 -22.16 -22.74 3.89
CA ALA A 101 -21.96 -24.10 4.41
C ALA A 101 -20.79 -24.84 3.73
N SER A 102 -20.48 -24.49 2.48
CA SER A 102 -19.41 -25.09 1.66
C SER A 102 -17.99 -24.67 2.07
N ARG A 103 -17.83 -23.57 2.81
CA ARG A 103 -16.54 -23.05 3.35
C ARG A 103 -15.47 -22.68 2.31
N ASP A 104 -15.76 -22.82 1.02
CA ASP A 104 -14.86 -22.53 -0.10
C ASP A 104 -14.76 -21.02 -0.38
N ARG A 105 -15.83 -20.27 -0.13
CA ARG A 105 -15.93 -18.82 -0.38
C ARG A 105 -16.84 -18.14 0.65
N LEU A 106 -16.68 -16.82 0.76
CA LEU A 106 -17.62 -15.99 1.51
C LEU A 106 -18.95 -15.91 0.79
N LYS A 107 -20.04 -15.76 1.55
CA LYS A 107 -21.38 -15.55 1.01
C LYS A 107 -21.45 -14.18 0.34
N GLY A 108 -22.09 -14.08 -0.82
CA GLY A 108 -22.39 -12.78 -1.43
C GLY A 108 -23.46 -12.05 -0.63
N GLY A 109 -23.21 -10.81 -0.22
CA GLY A 109 -24.12 -10.04 0.63
C GLY A 109 -23.57 -8.69 1.08
N GLU A 110 -24.39 -7.97 1.85
CA GLU A 110 -24.04 -6.66 2.41
C GLU A 110 -22.91 -6.79 3.46
N GLU A 111 -22.93 -7.85 4.26
CA GLU A 111 -21.97 -8.16 5.32
C GLU A 111 -20.57 -8.37 4.74
N SER A 112 -20.44 -9.27 3.75
CA SER A 112 -19.19 -9.49 3.02
C SER A 112 -18.68 -8.22 2.34
N THR A 113 -19.58 -7.42 1.75
CA THR A 113 -19.22 -6.16 1.10
C THR A 113 -18.72 -5.12 2.11
N SER A 114 -19.38 -5.04 3.26
CA SER A 114 -19.07 -4.09 4.33
C SER A 114 -17.78 -4.46 5.06
N LEU A 115 -17.56 -5.75 5.35
CA LEU A 115 -16.30 -6.25 5.90
C LEU A 115 -15.14 -5.99 4.94
N ARG A 116 -15.31 -6.28 3.64
CA ARG A 116 -14.29 -6.01 2.62
C ARG A 116 -13.91 -4.53 2.59
N ARG A 117 -14.90 -3.64 2.62
CA ARG A 117 -14.68 -2.18 2.65
C ARG A 117 -13.99 -1.73 3.94
N PHE A 118 -14.37 -2.32 5.08
CA PHE A 118 -13.75 -2.04 6.37
C PHE A 118 -12.26 -2.41 6.35
N LEU A 119 -11.94 -3.65 5.97
CA LEU A 119 -10.56 -4.14 5.88
C LEU A 119 -9.74 -3.30 4.90
N ALA A 120 -10.31 -2.96 3.74
CA ALA A 120 -9.64 -2.11 2.76
C ALA A 120 -9.28 -0.73 3.32
N ARG A 121 -10.22 -0.12 4.06
CA ARG A 121 -10.03 1.19 4.69
C ARG A 121 -8.98 1.16 5.80
N LYS A 122 -8.97 0.12 6.65
CA LYS A 122 -8.06 0.03 7.80
C LYS A 122 -6.65 -0.39 7.38
N LEU A 123 -6.54 -1.49 6.62
CA LEU A 123 -5.24 -2.03 6.19
C LEU A 123 -4.60 -1.23 5.05
N GLY A 124 -5.39 -0.60 4.18
CA GLY A 124 -4.91 0.26 3.09
C GLY A 124 -4.69 1.73 3.47
N ASN A 125 -4.91 2.10 4.73
CA ASN A 125 -4.69 3.47 5.21
C ASN A 125 -3.21 3.85 5.09
N LYS A 126 -2.89 5.08 4.69
CA LYS A 126 -1.49 5.57 4.59
C LYS A 126 -0.68 5.46 5.89
N ARG A 127 -1.35 5.33 7.03
CA ARG A 127 -0.76 5.15 8.37
C ARG A 127 -0.89 3.72 8.89
N SER A 128 -1.35 2.77 8.08
CA SER A 128 -1.35 1.36 8.43
C SER A 128 0.07 0.81 8.38
N ARG A 129 0.32 -0.25 9.16
CA ARG A 129 1.64 -0.90 9.20
C ARG A 129 2.03 -1.46 7.83
N LEU A 130 1.07 -2.02 7.08
CA LEU A 130 1.32 -2.47 5.70
C LEU A 130 1.73 -1.35 4.76
N SER A 131 1.12 -0.17 4.86
CA SER A 131 1.50 0.98 4.03
C SER A 131 2.90 1.49 4.34
N GLU A 132 3.34 1.38 5.61
CA GLU A 132 4.71 1.73 6.00
C GLU A 132 5.73 0.75 5.43
N ILE A 133 5.42 -0.55 5.42
CA ILE A 133 6.26 -1.58 4.81
C ILE A 133 6.36 -1.38 3.30
N GLU A 134 5.23 -1.19 2.60
CA GLU A 134 5.21 -0.89 1.16
C GLU A 134 6.03 0.38 0.86
N LYS A 135 5.90 1.43 1.68
CA LYS A 135 6.68 2.66 1.53
C LYS A 135 8.18 2.41 1.73
N ARG A 136 8.57 1.58 2.70
CA ARG A 136 9.97 1.20 2.92
C ARG A 136 10.54 0.47 1.70
N ARG A 137 9.80 -0.49 1.14
CA ARG A 137 10.19 -1.18 -0.12
C ARG A 137 10.27 -0.24 -1.31
N LYS A 138 9.41 0.79 -1.39
CA LYS A 138 9.51 1.82 -2.44
C LYS A 138 10.71 2.75 -2.25
N ALA A 139 11.06 3.07 -1.00
CA ALA A 139 12.14 4.01 -0.71
C ALA A 139 13.51 3.48 -1.15
N SER A 140 13.74 2.16 -1.12
CA SER A 140 14.98 1.55 -1.63
C SER A 140 15.15 1.71 -3.15
N LEU A 141 14.09 2.08 -3.88
CA LEU A 141 14.10 2.30 -5.33
C LEU A 141 14.23 3.78 -5.72
N SER A 142 14.45 4.68 -4.76
CA SER A 142 14.65 6.10 -5.07
C SER A 142 16.09 6.36 -5.52
N VAL A 143 16.25 6.69 -6.81
CA VAL A 143 17.49 7.20 -7.39
C VAL A 143 17.10 8.42 -8.22
N ASP A 144 17.70 9.57 -7.92
CA ASP A 144 17.53 10.79 -8.71
C ASP A 144 18.58 10.80 -9.83
N SER A 145 18.22 10.27 -10.99
CA SER A 145 19.02 10.41 -12.21
C SER A 145 18.55 11.65 -12.97
N GLY A 146 19.32 12.75 -12.91
CA GLY A 146 18.99 13.98 -13.65
C GLY A 146 18.81 13.76 -15.16
N ASP A 147 19.58 12.83 -15.73
CA ASP A 147 19.56 12.53 -17.17
C ASP A 147 18.24 11.91 -17.65
N THR A 148 17.55 11.11 -16.83
CA THR A 148 16.27 10.50 -17.24
C THR A 148 15.15 11.53 -17.33
N LYS A 149 15.17 12.56 -16.47
CA LYS A 149 14.21 13.68 -16.53
C LYS A 149 14.37 14.49 -17.80
N GLN A 150 15.62 14.76 -18.21
CA GLN A 150 15.89 15.48 -19.45
C GLN A 150 15.44 14.66 -20.67
N LEU A 151 15.72 13.36 -20.71
CA LEU A 151 15.26 12.47 -21.79
C LEU A 151 13.73 12.40 -21.87
N LEU A 152 13.04 12.31 -20.72
CA LEU A 152 11.58 12.33 -20.68
C LEU A 152 11.00 13.64 -21.23
N LYS A 153 11.63 14.76 -20.90
CA LYS A 153 11.26 16.08 -21.41
C LYS A 153 11.48 16.20 -22.92
N ASP A 154 12.56 15.64 -23.44
CA ASP A 154 12.82 15.64 -24.88
C ASP A 154 11.80 14.76 -25.63
N PHE A 155 11.46 13.59 -25.08
CA PHE A 155 10.44 12.70 -25.66
C PHE A 155 9.03 13.29 -25.63
N THR A 156 8.68 14.02 -24.57
CA THR A 156 7.37 14.67 -24.46
C THR A 156 7.22 15.88 -25.37
N LYS A 157 8.32 16.59 -25.69
CA LYS A 157 8.34 17.64 -26.71
C LYS A 157 8.23 17.08 -28.13
N SER A 158 8.76 15.89 -28.39
CA SER A 158 8.70 15.25 -29.71
C SER A 158 7.40 14.47 -29.96
N LEU A 159 6.55 14.29 -28.94
CA LEU A 159 5.25 13.65 -29.10
C LEU A 159 4.36 14.51 -30.03
N PRO A 160 3.80 13.95 -31.11
CA PRO A 160 2.79 14.66 -31.89
C PRO A 160 1.60 14.91 -30.97
N MET A 161 1.36 16.18 -30.62
CA MET A 161 0.25 16.61 -29.78
C MET A 161 -1.09 16.47 -30.53
N ASN A 162 -1.49 15.23 -30.82
CA ASN A 162 -2.87 14.97 -31.20
C ASN A 162 -3.74 15.19 -29.96
N SER A 163 -4.70 16.10 -30.07
CA SER A 163 -5.63 16.46 -29.00
C SER A 163 -6.36 15.26 -28.39
N GLU A 164 -6.55 14.17 -29.14
CA GLU A 164 -7.18 12.93 -28.64
C GLU A 164 -6.25 12.09 -27.76
N LEU A 165 -4.97 11.98 -28.12
CA LEU A 165 -3.96 11.27 -27.32
C LEU A 165 -3.72 12.01 -26.00
N LEU A 166 -3.66 13.34 -26.03
CA LEU A 166 -3.55 14.16 -24.83
C LEU A 166 -4.81 14.08 -23.96
N LYS A 167 -6.01 14.00 -24.54
CA LYS A 167 -7.25 13.75 -23.78
C LYS A 167 -7.21 12.39 -23.06
N LEU A 168 -6.71 11.35 -23.73
CA LEU A 168 -6.57 10.02 -23.14
C LEU A 168 -5.57 10.01 -21.98
N LEU A 169 -4.45 10.75 -22.10
CA LEU A 169 -3.49 10.92 -21.02
C LEU A 169 -4.05 11.82 -19.89
N ASP A 170 -4.73 12.94 -20.21
CA ASP A 170 -5.38 13.87 -19.26
C ASP A 170 -6.45 13.17 -18.40
N GLN A 171 -7.18 12.21 -18.98
CA GLN A 171 -8.24 11.46 -18.28
C GLN A 171 -7.67 10.45 -17.25
N THR A 172 -6.42 10.03 -17.45
CA THR A 172 -5.81 8.91 -16.71
C THR A 172 -4.76 9.40 -15.72
N PHE A 173 -4.00 10.39 -16.13
CA PHE A 173 -3.02 11.10 -15.36
C PHE A 173 -3.56 12.51 -15.17
N LYS A 174 -3.55 13.02 -13.93
CA LYS A 174 -3.92 14.41 -13.68
C LYS A 174 -2.81 15.31 -14.23
N LEU A 175 -2.83 15.54 -15.54
CA LEU A 175 -1.87 16.40 -16.20
C LEU A 175 -2.23 17.85 -15.79
N ASP A 176 -1.42 18.47 -14.94
CA ASP A 176 -1.65 19.84 -14.46
C ASP A 176 -1.31 20.83 -15.59
N LYS A 177 -2.31 21.22 -16.39
CA LYS A 177 -2.16 22.30 -17.38
C LYS A 177 -1.97 23.64 -16.68
N LYS A 178 -0.80 24.29 -16.84
CA LYS A 178 -0.54 25.62 -16.30
C LYS A 178 -1.25 26.73 -17.11
N LYS A 179 -1.82 27.68 -16.37
CA LYS A 179 -1.94 29.10 -16.75
C LYS A 179 -0.79 29.85 -16.08
N ASP A 180 -0.10 30.69 -16.84
CA ASP A 180 1.09 31.45 -16.42
C ASP A 180 0.81 32.43 -15.27
N LYS A 181 1.71 32.42 -14.27
CA LYS A 181 1.95 33.55 -13.35
C LYS A 181 3.43 33.56 -12.90
N PRO A 182 4.00 34.76 -12.63
CA PRO A 182 5.44 34.94 -12.50
C PRO A 182 6.01 34.46 -11.15
N LYS A 183 7.32 34.15 -11.20
CA LYS A 183 8.12 33.48 -10.19
C LYS A 183 8.40 34.32 -8.95
N GLU A 184 8.42 33.65 -7.80
CA GLU A 184 9.02 34.17 -6.56
C GLU A 184 9.97 33.11 -5.97
N ASP A 185 11.11 33.60 -5.48
CA ASP A 185 12.36 32.87 -5.21
C ASP A 185 12.24 31.69 -4.24
N GLN A 186 13.07 30.69 -4.52
CA GLN A 186 13.11 29.40 -3.84
C GLN A 186 13.93 29.49 -2.54
N LYS A 187 13.30 29.29 -1.38
CA LYS A 187 14.00 28.88 -0.16
C LYS A 187 14.25 27.37 -0.19
N GLN A 188 15.52 27.00 -0.15
CA GLN A 188 16.00 25.61 -0.03
C GLN A 188 15.36 24.91 1.17
N LYS A 189 14.72 23.76 0.92
CA LYS A 189 14.27 22.85 1.98
C LYS A 189 15.48 22.12 2.53
N LYS A 190 15.79 22.34 3.80
CA LYS A 190 16.75 21.52 4.55
C LYS A 190 16.30 20.07 4.56
N GLU A 191 17.17 19.19 4.07
CA GLU A 191 17.10 17.76 4.25
C GLU A 191 17.01 17.44 5.75
N LYS A 192 15.98 16.69 6.15
CA LYS A 192 15.92 16.11 7.49
C LYS A 192 16.90 14.94 7.49
N LYS A 193 18.02 15.11 8.22
CA LYS A 193 18.92 14.02 8.60
C LYS A 193 18.10 12.89 9.22
N THR A 194 18.20 11.70 8.63
CA THR A 194 17.70 10.46 9.21
C THR A 194 18.64 10.14 10.37
N GLU A 195 18.22 10.39 11.60
CA GLU A 195 18.93 9.88 12.78
C GLU A 195 18.85 8.34 12.74
N GLU A 196 20.01 7.69 12.65
CA GLU A 196 20.13 6.25 12.89
C GLU A 196 19.71 5.98 14.33
N LYS A 197 18.47 5.52 14.52
CA LYS A 197 18.01 5.07 15.82
C LYS A 197 18.72 3.77 16.16
N GLU A 198 19.27 3.68 17.37
CA GLU A 198 19.82 2.44 17.89
C GLU A 198 18.79 1.29 17.78
N PRO A 199 19.24 0.04 17.52
CA PRO A 199 18.34 -1.11 17.45
C PRO A 199 17.54 -1.27 18.74
N PHE A 200 16.22 -1.30 18.63
CA PHE A 200 15.33 -1.52 19.77
C PHE A 200 15.59 -2.90 20.37
N LYS A 201 15.86 -2.94 21.68
CA LYS A 201 16.07 -4.17 22.45
C LYS A 201 14.84 -4.44 23.31
N PRO A 202 13.95 -5.36 22.89
CA PRO A 202 12.73 -5.64 23.63
C PRO A 202 12.98 -6.44 24.91
N GLU A 203 12.14 -6.20 25.90
CA GLU A 203 11.96 -7.01 27.09
C GLU A 203 10.83 -8.04 26.90
N ARG A 204 10.89 -9.15 27.63
CA ARG A 204 9.86 -10.21 27.57
C ARG A 204 8.53 -9.78 28.22
N PHE A 205 8.59 -8.90 29.22
CA PHE A 205 7.43 -8.35 29.91
C PHE A 205 7.59 -6.85 30.06
N PRO A 206 6.49 -6.08 30.09
CA PRO A 206 6.56 -4.64 30.15
C PRO A 206 7.13 -4.20 31.50
N SER A 207 7.98 -3.18 31.48
CA SER A 207 8.35 -2.43 32.69
C SER A 207 7.64 -1.09 32.80
N PHE A 208 7.06 -0.60 31.70
CA PHE A 208 6.22 0.60 31.69
C PHE A 208 5.22 0.60 30.52
N LEU A 209 4.21 1.45 30.67
CA LEU A 209 3.34 1.92 29.60
C LEU A 209 3.21 3.43 29.77
N LYS A 210 3.53 4.22 28.75
CA LYS A 210 3.45 5.69 28.81
C LYS A 210 2.82 6.26 27.56
N ILE A 211 1.85 7.16 27.69
CA ILE A 211 1.29 7.84 26.52
C ILE A 211 2.33 8.78 25.88
N ARG A 212 2.50 8.72 24.56
CA ARG A 212 3.39 9.60 23.78
C ARG A 212 2.67 10.93 23.47
N ALA A 213 2.23 11.61 24.52
CA ALA A 213 1.62 12.93 24.49
C ALA A 213 1.89 13.64 25.82
N LYS A 214 1.78 14.97 25.83
CA LYS A 214 1.78 15.70 27.11
C LYS A 214 0.47 15.39 27.82
N ASN A 215 0.56 14.62 28.90
CA ASN A 215 -0.57 14.24 29.74
C ASN A 215 -0.36 14.83 31.14
N ASP A 216 -1.20 15.80 31.52
CA ASP A 216 -1.24 16.39 32.86
C ASP A 216 -2.38 15.80 33.71
N GLY A 217 -3.10 14.80 33.20
CA GLY A 217 -4.24 14.15 33.86
C GLY A 217 -5.54 14.95 33.85
N GLU A 218 -5.47 16.25 33.58
CA GLU A 218 -6.60 17.18 33.62
C GLU A 218 -7.07 17.61 32.23
N LYS A 219 -6.16 17.78 31.27
CA LYS A 219 -6.48 18.27 29.92
C LYS A 219 -6.62 17.16 28.90
N GLU A 220 -7.33 17.46 27.81
CA GLU A 220 -7.43 16.54 26.69
C GLU A 220 -6.08 16.34 25.99
N VAL A 221 -5.65 15.08 25.86
CA VAL A 221 -4.42 14.72 25.13
C VAL A 221 -4.65 14.70 23.61
N ALA A 222 -5.91 14.52 23.18
CA ALA A 222 -6.28 14.45 21.78
C ALA A 222 -7.73 14.90 21.52
N LYS A 223 -7.93 15.50 20.34
CA LYS A 223 -9.25 15.78 19.77
C LYS A 223 -9.56 14.78 18.65
N ILE A 224 -10.68 14.08 18.76
CA ILE A 224 -11.13 13.05 17.82
C ILE A 224 -12.32 13.62 17.02
N PRO A 225 -12.19 13.84 15.71
CA PRO A 225 -13.30 14.38 14.92
C PRO A 225 -14.45 13.39 14.83
N LEU A 226 -15.68 13.87 15.00
CA LEU A 226 -16.89 13.08 14.76
C LEU A 226 -16.89 12.56 13.31
N GLY A 227 -17.13 11.25 13.13
CA GLY A 227 -17.04 10.59 11.83
C GLY A 227 -15.60 10.39 11.30
N GLY A 228 -14.57 10.72 12.08
CA GLY A 228 -13.18 10.44 11.75
C GLY A 228 -12.49 9.57 12.81
N GLU A 229 -11.18 9.44 12.67
CA GLU A 229 -10.36 8.61 13.54
C GLU A 229 -9.09 9.33 14.01
N LYS A 230 -8.58 8.95 15.18
CA LYS A 230 -7.34 9.47 15.74
C LYS A 230 -6.51 8.33 16.31
N ASN A 231 -5.22 8.34 16.02
CA ASN A 231 -4.25 7.42 16.62
C ASN A 231 -3.63 8.09 17.85
N ILE A 232 -3.55 7.33 18.93
CA ILE A 232 -2.77 7.66 20.12
C ILE A 232 -1.69 6.58 20.24
N LEU A 233 -0.46 7.03 20.53
CA LEU A 233 0.71 6.16 20.63
C LEU A 233 1.10 6.03 22.10
N PHE A 234 1.51 4.84 22.49
CA PHE A 234 2.01 4.51 23.81
C PHE A 234 3.40 3.90 23.69
N ASP A 235 4.32 4.34 24.53
CA ASP A 235 5.67 3.82 24.66
C ASP A 235 5.69 2.70 25.71
N THR A 236 6.41 1.64 25.41
CA THR A 236 6.66 0.47 26.24
C THR A 236 7.99 -0.17 25.79
N ASP A 237 8.42 -1.22 26.45
CA ASP A 237 9.67 -1.94 26.18
C ASP A 237 9.44 -3.39 25.73
N VAL A 238 8.19 -3.83 25.56
CA VAL A 238 7.90 -5.23 25.18
C VAL A 238 8.22 -5.57 23.73
N GLU A 239 8.44 -6.87 23.51
CA GLU A 239 8.52 -7.47 22.18
C GLU A 239 7.26 -7.26 21.32
N ASN A 240 7.45 -7.25 20.00
CA ASN A 240 6.40 -6.92 19.03
C ASN A 240 5.17 -7.87 19.08
N HIS A 241 5.38 -9.11 19.54
CA HIS A 241 4.36 -10.16 19.58
C HIS A 241 3.71 -10.32 20.94
N TYR A 242 4.01 -9.42 21.89
CA TYR A 242 3.63 -9.56 23.31
C TYR A 242 2.14 -9.86 23.55
N LEU A 243 1.24 -9.28 22.77
CA LEU A 243 -0.22 -9.45 22.95
C LEU A 243 -0.77 -10.77 22.37
N HIS A 244 0.02 -11.49 21.56
CA HIS A 244 -0.43 -12.68 20.82
C HIS A 244 0.61 -13.82 20.81
N ARG A 245 1.59 -13.76 21.72
CA ARG A 245 2.48 -14.87 22.06
C ARG A 245 1.67 -16.13 22.40
N ILE A 246 2.20 -17.28 21.98
CA ILE A 246 1.64 -18.60 22.28
C ILE A 246 1.67 -18.83 23.80
N ASP A 247 2.81 -18.53 24.41
CA ASP A 247 3.02 -18.73 25.85
C ASP A 247 2.96 -17.40 26.58
N GLU A 248 2.09 -17.32 27.60
CA GLU A 248 1.91 -16.18 28.51
C GLU A 248 1.36 -14.87 27.88
N PRO A 249 0.39 -14.87 26.93
CA PRO A 249 -0.03 -13.65 26.22
C PRO A 249 -0.32 -12.46 27.14
N GLY A 250 0.27 -11.31 26.81
CA GLY A 250 -0.12 -10.05 27.41
C GLY A 250 -1.51 -9.63 26.96
N ASP A 251 -2.18 -8.81 27.75
CA ASP A 251 -3.50 -8.27 27.42
C ASP A 251 -3.46 -6.75 27.52
N LEU A 252 -4.10 -6.11 26.55
CA LEU A 252 -4.24 -4.66 26.48
C LEU A 252 -5.73 -4.34 26.60
N LYS A 253 -6.11 -3.69 27.70
CA LYS A 253 -7.50 -3.33 27.97
C LYS A 253 -7.67 -1.83 27.89
N VAL A 254 -8.74 -1.40 27.23
CA VAL A 254 -9.16 -0.01 27.21
C VAL A 254 -10.52 0.11 27.87
N GLY A 255 -10.59 0.90 28.96
CA GLY A 255 -11.79 1.11 29.75
C GLY A 255 -12.25 2.57 29.76
N LEU A 256 -13.54 2.77 29.97
CA LEU A 256 -14.16 4.07 30.28
C LEU A 256 -14.05 4.33 31.79
N LEU A 257 -13.55 5.49 32.19
CA LEU A 257 -13.50 5.91 33.60
C LEU A 257 -14.52 7.00 33.93
N ASP A 258 -14.71 7.96 33.03
CA ASP A 258 -15.60 9.11 33.24
C ASP A 258 -16.07 9.64 31.88
N TYR A 259 -17.26 10.20 31.84
CA TYR A 259 -17.89 10.76 30.65
C TYR A 259 -18.60 12.06 30.98
N ARG A 260 -18.23 13.13 30.26
CA ARG A 260 -18.84 14.45 30.40
C ARG A 260 -19.57 14.79 29.10
N SER A 261 -20.90 14.67 29.13
CA SER A 261 -21.74 15.10 28.02
C SER A 261 -21.86 16.62 27.99
N ASN A 262 -21.92 17.20 26.79
CA ASN A 262 -22.21 18.61 26.63
C ASN A 262 -23.70 18.86 26.93
N ASN A 263 -24.00 19.44 28.10
CA ASN A 263 -25.37 19.66 28.59
C ASN A 263 -26.22 20.47 27.59
N THR A 264 -27.18 19.80 26.95
CA THR A 264 -28.40 20.43 26.42
C THR A 264 -29.57 20.03 27.30
N GLN A 265 -30.18 21.00 27.99
CA GLN A 265 -31.37 20.81 28.82
C GLN A 265 -32.55 20.32 27.98
N GLY A 266 -33.07 19.13 28.31
CA GLY A 266 -34.39 18.65 27.87
C GLY A 266 -34.38 17.32 27.11
N GLY A 267 -35.05 16.30 27.66
CA GLY A 267 -35.64 15.18 26.90
C GLY A 267 -35.21 13.76 27.28
N ASP A 268 -36.14 12.82 27.06
CA ASP A 268 -36.21 11.41 27.51
C ASP A 268 -35.12 10.47 26.93
N ALA A 269 -33.86 10.75 27.21
CA ALA A 269 -32.73 9.96 26.70
C ALA A 269 -32.52 8.64 27.46
N PRO A 270 -32.11 7.55 26.77
CA PRO A 270 -31.77 6.26 27.39
C PRO A 270 -30.64 6.41 28.42
N GLY A 271 -30.66 5.54 29.43
CA GLY A 271 -29.91 5.62 30.70
C GLY A 271 -28.37 5.76 30.63
N PRO A 272 -27.66 5.64 31.78
CA PRO A 272 -26.24 5.98 31.88
C PRO A 272 -25.39 5.15 30.92
N ILE A 273 -24.51 5.83 30.20
CA ILE A 273 -23.55 5.21 29.29
C ILE A 273 -22.45 4.56 30.14
N ASP A 274 -22.53 3.24 30.29
CA ASP A 274 -21.63 2.49 31.17
C ASP A 274 -20.46 1.83 30.43
N LYS A 275 -20.50 1.74 29.09
CA LYS A 275 -19.48 1.02 28.29
C LYS A 275 -18.81 1.91 27.27
N ILE A 276 -17.48 1.77 27.17
CA ILE A 276 -16.66 2.44 26.16
C ILE A 276 -17.12 2.14 24.73
N LYS A 277 -17.54 0.90 24.46
CA LYS A 277 -17.98 0.44 23.13
C LYS A 277 -19.19 1.24 22.61
N ASP A 278 -19.96 1.85 23.49
CA ASP A 278 -21.13 2.64 23.10
C ASP A 278 -20.73 4.03 22.57
N LEU A 279 -19.53 4.52 22.91
CA LEU A 279 -19.01 5.86 22.55
C LEU A 279 -17.88 5.82 21.51
N LEU A 280 -17.02 4.81 21.58
CA LEU A 280 -15.82 4.71 20.77
C LEU A 280 -15.59 3.28 20.26
N ASN A 281 -15.35 3.17 18.97
CA ASN A 281 -14.69 2.00 18.39
C ASN A 281 -13.19 2.11 18.70
N VAL A 282 -12.62 1.04 19.26
CA VAL A 282 -11.23 0.96 19.70
C VAL A 282 -10.54 -0.14 18.92
N ASN A 283 -9.52 0.23 18.14
CA ASN A 283 -8.70 -0.72 17.40
C ASN A 283 -7.27 -0.69 17.91
N GLU A 284 -6.76 -1.86 18.26
CA GLU A 284 -5.47 -2.02 18.95
C GLU A 284 -4.50 -2.71 17.98
N SER A 285 -3.27 -2.21 17.88
CA SER A 285 -2.21 -2.90 17.15
C SER A 285 -1.24 -3.56 18.12
N SER A 286 -0.69 -4.73 17.74
CA SER A 286 0.45 -5.30 18.46
C SER A 286 1.61 -4.29 18.54
N PRO A 287 2.47 -4.39 19.58
CA PRO A 287 3.63 -3.52 19.70
C PRO A 287 4.53 -3.52 18.46
N GLN A 288 5.18 -2.40 18.23
CA GLN A 288 6.17 -2.21 17.18
C GLN A 288 7.31 -1.36 17.72
N ASP A 289 8.46 -1.99 17.93
CA ASP A 289 9.69 -1.36 18.40
C ASP A 289 9.44 -0.49 19.65
N GLY A 290 8.74 -1.08 20.62
CA GLY A 290 8.37 -0.43 21.88
C GLY A 290 7.22 0.58 21.77
N THR A 291 6.51 0.63 20.64
CA THR A 291 5.35 1.51 20.46
C THR A 291 4.07 0.70 20.25
N ILE A 292 3.05 0.95 21.07
CA ILE A 292 1.68 0.45 20.87
C ILE A 292 0.84 1.58 20.28
N LYS A 293 0.06 1.29 19.25
CA LYS A 293 -0.83 2.25 18.60
C LYS A 293 -2.28 1.84 18.83
N ILE A 294 -3.06 2.76 19.38
CA ILE A 294 -4.50 2.59 19.56
C ILE A 294 -5.22 3.62 18.70
N ASN A 295 -6.12 3.14 17.85
CA ASN A 295 -6.95 3.95 16.98
C ASN A 295 -8.35 4.07 17.58
N PHE A 296 -8.77 5.32 17.79
CA PHE A 296 -10.08 5.66 18.32
C PHE A 296 -10.93 6.32 17.24
N SER A 297 -12.17 5.88 17.11
CA SER A 297 -13.18 6.53 16.26
C SER A 297 -14.52 6.62 17.00
N PRO A 298 -15.19 7.79 17.01
CA PRO A 298 -16.48 7.95 17.68
C PRO A 298 -17.57 7.10 17.02
N THR A 299 -18.45 6.53 17.84
CA THR A 299 -19.68 5.85 17.42
C THR A 299 -20.76 6.87 17.06
N LYS A 300 -21.95 6.38 16.67
CA LYS A 300 -23.11 7.23 16.40
C LYS A 300 -23.68 7.91 17.65
N ASN A 301 -23.40 7.37 18.84
CA ASN A 301 -23.92 7.91 20.10
C ASN A 301 -23.06 9.05 20.66
N ALA A 302 -21.79 9.15 20.23
CA ALA A 302 -20.89 10.21 20.66
C ALA A 302 -21.28 11.57 20.06
N LYS A 303 -21.29 12.62 20.88
CA LYS A 303 -21.65 13.98 20.46
C LYS A 303 -20.44 14.90 20.42
N VAL A 304 -20.50 15.93 19.58
CA VAL A 304 -19.45 16.96 19.54
C VAL A 304 -19.38 17.69 20.88
N GLY A 305 -18.19 17.82 21.42
CA GLY A 305 -17.93 18.44 22.71
C GLY A 305 -17.76 17.44 23.85
N ASP A 306 -18.19 16.19 23.67
CA ASP A 306 -18.06 15.14 24.68
C ASP A 306 -16.59 14.95 25.09
N ALA A 307 -16.35 14.94 26.40
CA ALA A 307 -15.05 14.60 26.96
C ALA A 307 -15.13 13.20 27.61
N ILE A 308 -14.22 12.33 27.20
CA ILE A 308 -14.19 10.92 27.57
C ILE A 308 -12.88 10.66 28.29
N LYS A 309 -12.95 10.25 29.56
CA LYS A 309 -11.79 9.84 30.35
C LYS A 309 -11.58 8.34 30.20
N MET A 310 -10.38 7.97 29.79
CA MET A 310 -10.05 6.61 29.41
C MET A 310 -8.93 6.08 30.27
N LYS A 311 -8.93 4.76 30.49
CA LYS A 311 -7.83 4.01 31.09
C LYS A 311 -7.34 2.96 30.11
N VAL A 312 -6.05 2.95 29.83
CA VAL A 312 -5.39 1.88 29.10
C VAL A 312 -4.54 1.09 30.08
N THR A 313 -4.78 -0.22 30.16
CA THR A 313 -4.06 -1.14 31.05
C THR A 313 -3.33 -2.17 30.19
N LEU A 314 -2.01 -2.29 30.38
CA LEU A 314 -1.18 -3.35 29.81
C LEU A 314 -0.79 -4.32 30.93
N THR A 315 -1.14 -5.60 30.78
CA THR A 315 -0.76 -6.62 31.76
C THR A 315 0.70 -7.03 31.58
N GLY A 316 1.38 -7.33 32.69
CA GLY A 316 2.75 -7.83 32.79
C GLY A 316 2.84 -9.09 33.66
N ALA A 317 4.07 -9.52 33.98
CA ALA A 317 4.32 -10.66 34.88
C ALA A 317 3.90 -10.33 36.33
N GLY A 318 2.60 -10.49 36.63
CA GLY A 318 2.02 -10.22 37.95
C GLY A 318 1.88 -8.73 38.30
N ARG A 319 2.01 -7.83 37.32
CA ARG A 319 1.82 -6.38 37.48
C ARG A 319 0.97 -5.83 36.33
N GLU A 320 0.25 -4.74 36.58
CA GLU A 320 -0.49 -4.01 35.56
C GLU A 320 0.08 -2.59 35.42
N PHE A 321 0.22 -2.13 34.18
CA PHE A 321 0.68 -0.78 33.86
C PHE A 321 -0.47 0.01 33.29
N GLU A 322 -0.80 1.13 33.93
CA GLU A 322 -1.99 1.91 33.60
C GLU A 322 -1.64 3.32 33.16
N GLU A 323 -2.34 3.80 32.14
CA GLU A 323 -2.28 5.18 31.66
C GLU A 323 -3.69 5.74 31.54
N ILE A 324 -3.92 6.90 32.19
CA ILE A 324 -5.23 7.56 32.24
C ILE A 324 -5.14 8.91 31.53
N PHE A 325 -6.05 9.18 30.61
CA PHE A 325 -6.06 10.42 29.84
C PHE A 325 -7.46 10.81 29.36
N TRP A 326 -7.62 12.08 28.97
CA TRP A 326 -8.85 12.61 28.40
C TRP A 326 -8.77 12.73 26.88
N VAL A 327 -9.85 12.35 26.20
CA VAL A 327 -10.05 12.67 24.78
C VAL A 327 -11.32 13.48 24.60
N LYS A 328 -11.33 14.38 23.63
CA LYS A 328 -12.49 15.21 23.32
C LYS A 328 -13.00 14.93 21.91
N VAL A 329 -14.31 14.72 21.76
CA VAL A 329 -14.94 14.63 20.45
C VAL A 329 -15.04 16.04 19.87
N SER A 330 -14.40 16.27 18.73
CA SER A 330 -14.46 17.54 18.01
C SER A 330 -15.44 17.46 16.85
N GLU A 331 -15.75 18.62 16.28
CA GLU A 331 -16.52 18.71 15.04
C GLU A 331 -15.93 17.77 13.97
N PRO A 332 -16.78 17.24 13.08
CA PRO A 332 -16.30 16.56 11.89
C PRO A 332 -15.26 17.45 11.24
N LYS A 333 -14.18 16.85 10.75
CA LYS A 333 -13.32 17.59 9.84
C LYS A 333 -14.23 17.96 8.67
N THR A 334 -14.55 19.25 8.54
CA THR A 334 -14.97 19.75 7.25
C THR A 334 -13.92 19.24 6.28
N ASN A 335 -14.38 18.52 5.27
CA ASN A 335 -13.62 18.46 4.05
C ASN A 335 -13.58 19.91 3.56
N ASN A 336 -12.73 20.74 4.16
CA ASN A 336 -11.89 21.56 3.33
C ASN A 336 -11.29 20.52 2.39
N THR A 337 -11.88 20.44 1.20
CA THR A 337 -11.12 20.63 -0.01
C THR A 337 -10.13 21.77 0.25
N THR A 338 -9.12 21.52 1.08
CA THR A 338 -7.78 21.85 0.67
C THR A 338 -7.68 21.10 -0.65
N THR A 339 -8.05 21.81 -1.73
CA THR A 339 -7.21 21.86 -2.90
C THR A 339 -5.81 21.58 -2.37
N PRO A 340 -5.24 20.40 -2.67
CA PRO A 340 -3.91 20.08 -2.17
C PRO A 340 -3.10 21.34 -2.46
N LYS A 341 -2.49 21.95 -1.41
CA LYS A 341 -1.58 23.08 -1.63
C LYS A 341 -0.76 22.69 -2.84
N PRO A 342 -0.85 23.41 -3.98
CA PRO A 342 -0.16 22.98 -5.17
C PRO A 342 1.26 22.78 -4.69
N LYS A 343 1.75 21.52 -4.80
CA LYS A 343 3.19 21.34 -4.79
C LYS A 343 3.68 22.36 -5.82
N LYS A 344 4.71 23.14 -5.51
CA LYS A 344 5.45 23.79 -6.58
C LYS A 344 5.91 22.62 -7.46
N VAL A 345 5.15 22.32 -8.50
CA VAL A 345 5.54 21.47 -9.60
C VAL A 345 6.46 22.39 -10.38
N ASP A 346 7.75 22.06 -10.34
CA ASP A 346 8.73 22.65 -11.25
C ASP A 346 8.14 22.65 -12.66
N GLU A 347 8.41 23.70 -13.42
CA GLU A 347 7.60 24.20 -14.54
C GLU A 347 7.28 23.25 -15.71
N GLU A 348 7.64 21.98 -15.65
CA GLU A 348 7.75 21.12 -16.82
C GLU A 348 7.26 19.69 -16.61
N ASP A 349 6.77 19.34 -15.42
CA ASP A 349 6.31 17.97 -15.18
C ASP A 349 4.88 17.80 -15.70
N LEU A 350 4.72 17.21 -16.89
CA LEU A 350 3.43 16.96 -17.51
C LEU A 350 2.51 16.10 -16.62
N GLY A 351 3.00 15.48 -15.54
CA GLY A 351 2.23 14.57 -14.69
C GLY A 351 2.20 13.14 -15.24
N LEU A 352 3.06 12.85 -16.21
CA LEU A 352 3.27 11.51 -16.73
C LEU A 352 4.13 10.68 -15.75
N PRO A 353 3.94 9.36 -15.68
CA PRO A 353 4.81 8.48 -14.88
C PRO A 353 6.27 8.61 -15.28
N GLU A 354 7.17 8.84 -14.33
CA GLU A 354 8.61 8.81 -14.63
C GLU A 354 9.06 7.39 -15.00
N PHE A 355 10.09 7.28 -15.85
CA PHE A 355 10.78 6.00 -16.05
C PHE A 355 12.14 5.98 -15.36
N LYS A 356 12.55 4.79 -14.91
CA LYS A 356 13.87 4.53 -14.34
C LYS A 356 14.56 3.46 -15.14
N LEU A 357 15.79 3.74 -15.56
CA LEU A 357 16.63 2.76 -16.25
C LEU A 357 17.26 1.83 -15.23
N VAL A 358 17.21 0.54 -15.52
CA VAL A 358 17.73 -0.51 -14.66
C VAL A 358 18.74 -1.34 -15.44
N TYR A 359 19.88 -1.60 -14.81
CA TYR A 359 20.96 -2.42 -15.33
C TYR A 359 21.15 -3.66 -14.47
N LYS A 360 21.80 -4.68 -15.01
CA LYS A 360 22.20 -5.86 -14.25
C LYS A 360 23.31 -5.51 -13.26
N ASP A 361 24.37 -4.89 -13.77
CA ASP A 361 25.57 -4.55 -13.01
C ASP A 361 25.50 -3.09 -12.51
N GLU A 362 26.28 -2.75 -11.49
CA GLU A 362 26.31 -1.40 -10.93
C GLU A 362 26.76 -0.37 -11.96
N LYS A 363 25.94 0.68 -12.10
CA LYS A 363 26.22 1.83 -12.95
C LYS A 363 25.85 3.11 -12.21
N GLU A 364 26.78 4.06 -12.20
CA GLU A 364 26.61 5.32 -11.48
C GLU A 364 25.32 6.03 -11.90
N GLY A 365 24.50 6.42 -10.92
CA GLY A 365 23.23 7.10 -11.15
C GLY A 365 22.06 6.20 -11.58
N PHE A 366 22.22 4.88 -11.68
CA PHE A 366 21.14 3.98 -12.12
C PHE A 366 20.80 2.89 -11.08
N LEU A 367 19.65 2.26 -11.27
CA LEU A 367 19.22 1.13 -10.45
C LEU A 367 19.79 -0.19 -10.97
N THR A 368 20.03 -1.13 -10.06
CA THR A 368 20.45 -2.49 -10.38
C THR A 368 19.32 -3.50 -10.19
N TRP A 369 19.40 -4.66 -10.84
CA TRP A 369 18.47 -5.76 -10.62
C TRP A 369 18.41 -6.19 -9.14
N ASP A 370 19.54 -6.11 -8.42
CA ASP A 370 19.58 -6.42 -6.99
C ASP A 370 18.83 -5.41 -6.13
N LYS A 371 18.93 -4.09 -6.40
CA LYS A 371 18.12 -3.07 -5.71
C LYS A 371 16.63 -3.27 -5.96
N LEU A 372 16.25 -3.62 -7.19
CA LEU A 372 14.86 -3.96 -7.51
C LEU A 372 14.39 -5.19 -6.71
N SER A 373 15.26 -6.18 -6.57
CA SER A 373 14.96 -7.41 -5.85
C SER A 373 14.71 -7.19 -4.37
N GLU A 374 15.44 -6.28 -3.73
CA GLU A 374 15.19 -5.88 -2.33
C GLU A 374 13.76 -5.33 -2.15
N ALA A 375 13.25 -4.62 -3.15
CA ALA A 375 11.89 -4.09 -3.18
C ALA A 375 10.82 -5.11 -3.65
N SER A 376 11.18 -6.40 -3.77
CA SER A 376 10.31 -7.48 -4.27
C SER A 376 10.02 -7.44 -5.78
N ILE A 377 10.83 -6.73 -6.56
CA ILE A 377 10.70 -6.69 -8.01
C ILE A 377 11.73 -7.64 -8.60
N ASP A 378 11.23 -8.66 -9.27
CA ASP A 378 12.04 -9.64 -9.97
C ASP A 378 12.43 -9.10 -11.36
N MET A 379 13.70 -9.14 -11.72
CA MET A 379 14.25 -8.75 -13.01
C MET A 379 15.25 -9.80 -13.50
N ASP A 380 15.16 -10.12 -14.79
CA ASP A 380 16.07 -11.04 -15.46
C ASP A 380 16.27 -10.61 -16.93
N TRP A 381 17.00 -11.43 -17.69
CA TRP A 381 17.30 -11.16 -19.10
C TRP A 381 16.05 -11.16 -20.01
N GLN A 382 14.98 -11.85 -19.64
CA GLN A 382 13.75 -11.92 -20.44
C GLN A 382 12.89 -10.68 -20.20
N LYS A 383 12.86 -10.18 -18.96
CA LYS A 383 12.06 -9.01 -18.59
C LYS A 383 12.51 -7.75 -19.31
N VAL A 384 11.58 -7.10 -19.99
CA VAL A 384 11.84 -5.85 -20.72
C VAL A 384 11.56 -4.62 -19.86
N MET A 385 10.49 -4.67 -19.06
CA MET A 385 10.09 -3.56 -18.19
C MET A 385 9.28 -4.05 -16.99
N TYR A 386 9.13 -3.20 -15.98
CA TYR A 386 8.21 -3.41 -14.87
C TYR A 386 7.38 -2.13 -14.64
N PRO A 387 6.04 -2.19 -14.79
CA PRO A 387 5.16 -1.05 -14.54
C PRO A 387 4.77 -1.00 -13.06
N MET A 388 5.34 -0.05 -12.32
CA MET A 388 5.00 0.16 -10.92
C MET A 388 3.69 0.93 -10.80
N ALA A 389 2.66 0.27 -10.30
CA ALA A 389 1.36 0.86 -10.04
C ALA A 389 1.00 0.85 -8.55
N SER A 390 0.09 1.74 -8.16
CA SER A 390 -0.59 1.69 -6.87
C SER A 390 -2.09 1.77 -7.10
N GLY A 391 -2.78 0.63 -6.94
CA GLY A 391 -4.15 0.49 -7.41
C GLY A 391 -4.22 0.61 -8.93
N ASP A 392 -5.01 1.56 -9.43
CA ASP A 392 -5.20 1.79 -10.86
C ASP A 392 -4.27 2.88 -11.45
N THR A 393 -3.43 3.50 -10.63
CA THR A 393 -2.53 4.57 -11.07
C THR A 393 -1.13 4.03 -11.31
N LEU A 394 -0.64 4.15 -12.54
CA LEU A 394 0.76 3.91 -12.89
C LEU A 394 1.62 5.05 -12.30
N GLN A 395 2.64 4.70 -11.51
CA GLN A 395 3.50 5.65 -10.80
C GLN A 395 4.84 5.81 -11.52
N GLU A 396 5.49 4.69 -11.82
CA GLU A 396 6.83 4.67 -12.43
C GLU A 396 6.93 3.47 -13.40
N ILE A 397 7.79 3.56 -14.40
CA ILE A 397 8.11 2.45 -15.30
C ILE A 397 9.60 2.13 -15.19
N TYR A 398 9.94 0.92 -14.77
CA TYR A 398 11.32 0.45 -14.73
C TYR A 398 11.65 -0.21 -16.07
N ILE A 399 12.68 0.25 -16.78
CA ILE A 399 13.06 -0.25 -18.10
C ILE A 399 14.37 -1.01 -17.98
N ASN A 400 14.40 -2.27 -18.42
CA ASN A 400 15.57 -3.12 -18.33
C ASN A 400 16.52 -2.91 -19.52
N MET A 401 17.61 -2.18 -19.28
CA MET A 401 18.62 -1.87 -20.28
C MET A 401 19.54 -3.05 -20.60
N ASP A 402 19.40 -4.16 -19.89
CA ASP A 402 20.14 -5.41 -20.15
C ASP A 402 19.24 -6.52 -20.68
N SER A 403 18.01 -6.23 -21.09
CA SER A 403 17.12 -7.25 -21.66
C SER A 403 17.67 -7.91 -22.93
N ASN A 404 17.34 -9.19 -23.13
CA ASN A 404 17.70 -9.95 -24.33
C ASN A 404 17.20 -9.27 -25.60
N VAL A 405 16.03 -8.64 -25.56
CA VAL A 405 15.45 -7.90 -26.68
C VAL A 405 16.39 -6.79 -27.13
N LEU A 406 16.86 -5.95 -26.21
CA LEU A 406 17.78 -4.86 -26.53
C LEU A 406 19.15 -5.39 -26.98
N ARG A 407 19.65 -6.43 -26.32
CA ARG A 407 20.94 -7.06 -26.69
C ARG A 407 20.91 -7.65 -28.09
N ASN A 408 19.84 -8.36 -28.44
CA ASN A 408 19.63 -8.92 -29.77
C ASN A 408 19.51 -7.82 -30.82
N PHE A 409 18.76 -6.75 -30.52
CA PHE A 409 18.65 -5.60 -31.40
C PHE A 409 20.00 -4.92 -31.67
N LYS A 410 20.79 -4.71 -30.60
CA LYS A 410 22.14 -4.13 -30.69
C LYS A 410 23.18 -5.02 -31.33
N SER A 411 23.01 -6.34 -31.30
CA SER A 411 24.00 -7.29 -31.85
C SER A 411 24.29 -7.10 -33.35
N LYS A 412 23.37 -6.45 -34.07
CA LYS A 412 23.48 -6.14 -35.49
C LYS A 412 24.21 -4.82 -35.77
N LEU A 413 24.45 -4.01 -34.74
CA LEU A 413 25.04 -2.68 -34.82
C LEU A 413 26.48 -2.71 -34.33
N LYS A 414 27.36 -1.99 -35.02
CA LYS A 414 28.80 -1.95 -34.68
C LYS A 414 29.30 -0.55 -34.31
N ASP A 415 28.58 0.48 -34.73
CA ASP A 415 28.94 1.87 -34.52
C ASP A 415 28.36 2.43 -33.21
N GLN A 416 29.13 3.28 -32.54
CA GLN A 416 28.78 3.79 -31.21
C GLN A 416 27.58 4.76 -31.26
N ASP A 417 27.45 5.57 -32.31
CA ASP A 417 26.32 6.47 -32.46
C ASP A 417 25.04 5.68 -32.78
N GLN A 418 25.15 4.66 -33.64
CA GLN A 418 24.05 3.73 -33.89
C GLN A 418 23.58 3.02 -32.61
N LEU A 419 24.50 2.60 -31.73
CA LEU A 419 24.16 1.99 -30.44
C LEU A 419 23.43 2.97 -29.50
N ASN A 420 23.83 4.24 -29.47
CA ASN A 420 23.16 5.28 -28.68
C ASN A 420 21.75 5.58 -29.21
N VAL A 421 21.57 5.62 -30.54
CA VAL A 421 20.25 5.77 -31.17
C VAL A 421 19.36 4.58 -30.86
N ALA A 422 19.91 3.35 -30.90
CA ALA A 422 19.20 2.14 -30.54
C ALA A 422 18.70 2.15 -29.08
N ASP A 423 19.52 2.64 -28.14
CA ASP A 423 19.11 2.82 -26.75
C ASP A 423 17.93 3.79 -26.62
N ARG A 424 18.03 4.96 -27.26
CA ARG A 424 16.93 5.96 -27.22
C ARG A 424 15.65 5.41 -27.84
N LYS A 425 15.76 4.71 -28.98
CA LYS A 425 14.62 4.05 -29.65
C LYS A 425 13.98 3.03 -28.72
N TYR A 426 14.77 2.16 -28.09
CA TYR A 426 14.28 1.18 -27.14
C TYR A 426 13.57 1.79 -25.93
N ILE A 427 14.20 2.77 -25.28
CA ILE A 427 13.63 3.45 -24.12
C ILE A 427 12.30 4.09 -24.49
N ALA A 428 12.25 4.84 -25.60
CA ALA A 428 11.04 5.52 -26.06
C ALA A 428 9.92 4.53 -26.40
N SER A 429 10.21 3.48 -27.18
CA SER A 429 9.24 2.45 -27.55
C SER A 429 8.67 1.75 -26.32
N VAL A 430 9.53 1.30 -25.41
CA VAL A 430 9.08 0.59 -24.19
C VAL A 430 8.26 1.50 -23.31
N TYR A 431 8.72 2.73 -23.07
CA TYR A 431 8.04 3.71 -22.23
C TYR A 431 6.65 4.05 -22.77
N PHE A 432 6.55 4.49 -24.02
CA PHE A 432 5.28 4.95 -24.58
C PHE A 432 4.28 3.81 -24.77
N HIS A 433 4.72 2.65 -25.26
CA HIS A 433 3.81 1.53 -25.41
C HIS A 433 3.30 1.02 -24.06
N THR A 434 4.16 0.98 -23.03
CA THR A 434 3.72 0.64 -21.67
C THR A 434 2.69 1.64 -21.16
N LEU A 435 2.98 2.94 -21.29
CA LEU A 435 2.10 4.03 -20.89
C LEU A 435 0.72 3.94 -21.57
N PHE A 436 0.70 3.81 -22.90
CA PHE A 436 -0.54 3.76 -23.68
C PHE A 436 -1.34 2.49 -23.43
N LEU A 437 -0.69 1.31 -23.46
CA LEU A 437 -1.38 0.05 -23.23
C LEU A 437 -1.94 -0.03 -21.81
N TYR A 438 -1.19 0.43 -20.81
CA TYR A 438 -1.69 0.51 -19.43
C TYR A 438 -2.92 1.42 -19.36
N THR A 439 -2.82 2.61 -19.93
CA THR A 439 -3.86 3.62 -19.91
C THR A 439 -5.14 3.16 -20.61
N ILE A 440 -5.03 2.64 -21.85
CA ILE A 440 -6.17 2.17 -22.64
C ILE A 440 -6.88 1.03 -21.90
N THR A 441 -6.12 0.06 -21.42
CA THR A 441 -6.65 -1.10 -20.69
C THR A 441 -7.45 -0.66 -19.46
N LYS A 442 -6.91 0.27 -18.68
CA LYS A 442 -7.58 0.80 -17.48
C LYS A 442 -8.79 1.66 -17.79
N ASN A 443 -8.70 2.58 -18.74
CA ASN A 443 -9.81 3.46 -19.11
C ASN A 443 -11.01 2.69 -19.66
N ARG A 444 -10.76 1.61 -20.40
CA ARG A 444 -11.80 0.73 -20.93
C ARG A 444 -12.31 -0.28 -19.90
N ARG A 445 -11.78 -0.28 -18.68
CA ARG A 445 -12.20 -1.15 -17.57
C ARG A 445 -12.12 -2.64 -17.92
N TYR A 446 -11.10 -3.04 -18.68
CA TYR A 446 -10.88 -4.46 -18.95
C TYR A 446 -10.44 -5.19 -17.68
N GLU A 447 -10.97 -6.40 -17.53
CA GLU A 447 -10.49 -7.39 -16.57
C GLU A 447 -9.78 -8.49 -17.34
N ILE A 448 -8.55 -8.82 -16.93
CA ILE A 448 -7.68 -9.74 -17.65
C ILE A 448 -7.63 -11.04 -16.86
N ASN A 449 -7.94 -12.15 -17.54
CA ASN A 449 -7.85 -13.48 -16.97
C ASN A 449 -6.91 -14.33 -17.82
N ARG A 450 -6.07 -15.11 -17.17
CA ARG A 450 -5.22 -16.15 -17.78
C ARG A 450 -5.71 -17.51 -17.29
N LYS A 451 -5.55 -18.56 -18.08
CA LYS A 451 -5.85 -19.91 -17.59
C LYS A 451 -4.71 -20.42 -16.72
N ASP A 452 -5.03 -20.98 -15.55
CA ASP A 452 -4.07 -21.68 -14.71
C ASP A 452 -3.76 -23.10 -15.26
N LYS A 453 -2.95 -23.86 -14.52
CA LYS A 453 -2.55 -25.23 -14.90
C LYS A 453 -3.74 -26.19 -15.02
N ASP A 454 -4.83 -25.92 -14.32
CA ASP A 454 -6.04 -26.73 -14.29
C ASP A 454 -7.11 -26.19 -15.27
N GLY A 455 -6.75 -25.18 -16.07
CA GLY A 455 -7.60 -24.56 -17.08
C GLY A 455 -8.62 -23.57 -16.55
N GLN A 456 -8.58 -23.25 -15.24
CA GLN A 456 -9.49 -22.30 -14.60
C GLN A 456 -9.04 -20.85 -14.86
N PRO A 457 -9.99 -19.90 -14.98
CA PRO A 457 -9.66 -18.50 -15.14
C PRO A 457 -9.04 -17.93 -13.86
N GLU A 458 -7.79 -17.49 -13.95
CA GLU A 458 -7.02 -16.78 -12.93
C GLU A 458 -6.97 -15.28 -13.29
N PRO A 459 -7.45 -14.37 -12.43
CA PRO A 459 -7.36 -12.93 -12.68
C PRO A 459 -5.91 -12.46 -12.61
N VAL A 460 -5.49 -11.67 -13.60
CA VAL A 460 -4.15 -11.12 -13.74
C VAL A 460 -4.22 -9.60 -13.73
N ASP A 461 -3.34 -8.95 -12.97
CA ASP A 461 -3.25 -7.49 -12.99
C ASP A 461 -2.64 -6.97 -14.30
N VAL A 462 -3.07 -5.79 -14.72
CA VAL A 462 -2.60 -5.16 -15.98
C VAL A 462 -1.08 -5.07 -16.05
N GLY A 463 -0.40 -4.82 -14.93
CA GLY A 463 1.06 -4.71 -14.93
C GLY A 463 1.76 -6.04 -15.24
N THR A 464 1.25 -7.14 -14.69
CA THR A 464 1.72 -8.50 -15.01
C THR A 464 1.40 -8.87 -16.46
N TYR A 465 0.19 -8.57 -16.94
CA TYR A 465 -0.18 -8.80 -18.33
C TYR A 465 0.74 -8.06 -19.33
N LEU A 466 1.04 -6.79 -19.06
CA LEU A 466 1.95 -6.03 -19.91
C LEU A 466 3.37 -6.57 -19.87
N GLN A 467 3.86 -7.03 -18.70
CA GLN A 467 5.14 -7.73 -18.63
C GLN A 467 5.15 -8.94 -19.57
N ASP A 468 4.13 -9.81 -19.49
CA ASP A 468 4.01 -10.99 -20.36
C ASP A 468 3.98 -10.62 -21.85
N ILE A 469 3.28 -9.53 -22.24
CA ILE A 469 3.29 -9.03 -23.63
C ILE A 469 4.70 -8.62 -24.05
N PHE A 470 5.37 -7.80 -23.26
CA PHE A 470 6.69 -7.27 -23.62
C PHE A 470 7.78 -8.34 -23.58
N GLU A 471 7.67 -9.35 -22.72
CA GLU A 471 8.57 -10.53 -22.71
C GLU A 471 8.39 -11.41 -23.96
N SER A 472 7.26 -11.29 -24.66
CA SER A 472 7.02 -11.97 -25.93
C SER A 472 7.68 -11.27 -27.12
N TYR A 473 7.40 -11.75 -28.34
CA TYR A 473 7.84 -11.14 -29.60
C TYR A 473 7.34 -9.70 -29.83
N TYR A 474 6.44 -9.18 -28.99
CA TYR A 474 5.94 -7.80 -29.12
C TYR A 474 7.06 -6.76 -29.06
N SER A 475 8.00 -6.88 -28.12
CA SER A 475 9.09 -5.91 -27.98
C SER A 475 10.05 -5.94 -29.16
N GLU A 476 10.34 -7.14 -29.69
CA GLU A 476 11.13 -7.28 -30.91
C GLU A 476 10.39 -6.71 -32.12
N PHE A 477 9.08 -6.91 -32.21
CA PHE A 477 8.26 -6.35 -33.28
C PHE A 477 8.29 -4.82 -33.27
N ILE A 478 8.02 -4.17 -32.13
CA ILE A 478 7.99 -2.70 -32.07
C ILE A 478 9.37 -2.09 -32.33
N LEU A 479 10.46 -2.77 -31.98
CA LEU A 479 11.82 -2.27 -32.24
C LEU A 479 12.21 -2.36 -33.71
N ASN A 480 11.93 -3.50 -34.34
CA ASN A 480 12.31 -3.75 -35.73
C ASN A 480 11.36 -3.06 -36.72
N PHE A 481 10.06 -2.93 -36.38
CA PHE A 481 9.02 -2.45 -37.29
C PHE A 481 8.33 -1.15 -36.84
N GLY A 482 8.58 -0.66 -35.63
CA GLY A 482 7.97 0.58 -35.12
C GLY A 482 8.51 1.86 -35.77
N GLY A 483 9.59 1.77 -36.55
CA GLY A 483 10.07 2.82 -37.46
C GLY A 483 9.48 2.64 -38.84
N MET A 484 8.16 2.69 -38.97
CA MET A 484 7.48 2.44 -40.24
C MET A 484 7.89 3.44 -41.33
N GLU A 485 8.40 4.62 -40.96
CA GLU A 485 9.06 5.57 -41.85
C GLU A 485 10.38 5.04 -42.42
N GLU A 486 11.21 4.33 -41.64
CA GLU A 486 12.45 3.71 -42.14
C GLU A 486 12.13 2.55 -43.10
N LEU A 487 11.06 1.79 -42.80
CA LEU A 487 10.57 0.70 -43.63
C LEU A 487 9.93 1.20 -44.93
N MET A 488 9.15 2.28 -44.86
CA MET A 488 8.57 2.95 -46.03
C MET A 488 9.63 3.64 -46.88
N ALA A 489 10.63 4.29 -46.26
CA ALA A 489 11.77 4.86 -46.97
C ALA A 489 12.59 3.79 -47.72
N SER A 490 12.72 2.58 -47.14
CA SER A 490 13.36 1.45 -47.82
C SER A 490 12.53 0.82 -48.96
N LEU A 491 11.25 1.19 -49.08
CA LEU A 491 10.37 0.80 -50.19
C LEU A 491 10.31 1.87 -51.30
N GLU A 492 10.88 3.06 -51.06
CA GLU A 492 11.00 4.15 -52.02
C GLU A 492 12.36 4.18 -52.74
N GLU A 493 13.30 3.29 -52.38
CA GLU A 493 14.46 2.86 -53.19
C GLU A 493 14.11 1.63 -54.05
#